data_AF-A0A6A6N2S5-F1
#
_entry.id   AF-A0A6A6N2S5-F1
#
_cell.length_a   1.000
_cell.length_b   1.000
_cell.length_c   1.000
_cell.angle_alpha   90.00
_cell.angle_beta   90.00
_cell.angle_gamma   90.00
#
_symmetry.space_group_name_H-M   'P 1'
#
loop_
_entity.id
_entity.type
_entity.pdbx_description
1 polymer ?
#
loop_
_entity_poly.entity_id
_entity_poly.type
_entity_poly.pdbx_seq_one_letter_code
_entity_poly.pdbx_strand_id
1 'polypeptide(L)'
;MEETLQQQLLPKREAGIKPPLCDPNDDPDNVWYVDLKACITRIPEDGYGANVAKWPDRLHTAPDRLQSIQMDAYMSRKELFKAESKYWSEIIASYVRAWHWKKFKLRNVLDMRASFGGFAAALIDQGFDCWVLNVVPVSGPNTLPVI
;
A
#
# COMPACT_ATOMS: atom_id res chain seq x y z
N MET A 1 -4.06 18.23 6.56
CA MET A 1 -5.09 19.27 6.45
C MET A 1 -6.00 19.00 5.25
N GLU A 2 -5.46 18.62 4.09
CA GLU A 2 -6.24 18.21 2.91
C GLU A 2 -6.97 16.85 3.08
N GLU A 3 -6.29 15.82 3.62
CA GLU A 3 -6.90 14.50 3.91
C GLU A 3 -8.04 14.57 4.94
N THR A 4 -7.89 15.44 5.95
CA THR A 4 -8.90 15.67 6.99
C THR A 4 -10.16 16.33 6.43
N LEU A 5 -10.02 17.12 5.36
CA LEU A 5 -11.15 17.71 4.63
C LEU A 5 -11.89 16.66 3.79
N GLN A 6 -11.17 15.75 3.12
CA GLN A 6 -11.81 14.68 2.32
C GLN A 6 -12.63 13.71 3.18
N GLN A 7 -12.12 13.31 4.35
CA GLN A 7 -12.85 12.47 5.31
C GLN A 7 -14.15 13.12 5.81
N GLN A 8 -14.21 14.45 5.89
CA GLN A 8 -15.41 15.18 6.32
C GLN A 8 -16.41 15.48 5.19
N LEU A 9 -15.96 15.44 3.92
CA LEU A 9 -16.76 15.86 2.76
C LEU A 9 -17.54 14.71 2.11
N LEU A 10 -16.99 13.49 2.06
CA LEU A 10 -17.65 12.35 1.40
C LEU A 10 -18.99 11.93 2.06
N PRO A 11 -19.10 11.88 3.40
CA PRO A 11 -20.38 11.57 4.07
C PRO A 11 -21.44 12.67 3.91
N LYS A 12 -21.03 13.89 3.54
CA LYS A 12 -21.91 15.07 3.35
C LYS A 12 -22.34 15.27 1.89
N ARG A 13 -22.10 14.30 1.02
CA ARG A 13 -22.46 14.39 -0.40
C ARG A 13 -23.99 14.46 -0.53
N GLU A 14 -24.51 15.55 -1.06
CA GLU A 14 -25.95 15.76 -1.24
C GLU A 14 -26.56 14.69 -2.16
N ALA A 15 -27.81 14.33 -1.89
CA ALA A 15 -28.56 13.38 -2.71
C ALA A 15 -28.69 13.90 -4.16
N GLY A 16 -28.26 13.10 -5.14
CA GLY A 16 -28.32 13.44 -6.57
C GLY A 16 -26.99 13.82 -7.22
N ILE A 17 -25.91 14.00 -6.44
CA ILE A 17 -24.57 14.24 -6.99
C ILE A 17 -24.04 12.97 -7.66
N LYS A 18 -23.64 13.08 -8.94
CA LYS A 18 -23.04 12.00 -9.71
C LYS A 18 -21.51 12.09 -9.75
N PRO A 19 -20.79 10.96 -9.74
CA PRO A 19 -21.30 9.61 -9.48
C PRO A 19 -21.76 9.45 -8.01
N PRO A 20 -22.72 8.55 -7.74
CA PRO A 20 -23.19 8.25 -6.38
C PRO A 20 -22.11 7.52 -5.57
N LEU A 21 -22.31 7.40 -4.26
CA LEU A 21 -21.51 6.50 -3.43
C LEU A 21 -21.88 5.04 -3.72
N CYS A 22 -20.92 4.14 -3.62
CA CYS A 22 -21.16 2.69 -3.76
C CYS A 22 -22.05 2.14 -2.64
N ASP A 23 -22.59 0.94 -2.86
CA ASP A 23 -23.41 0.24 -1.87
C ASP A 23 -22.60 0.03 -0.58
N PRO A 24 -23.16 0.24 0.62
CA PRO A 24 -22.44 -0.04 1.87
C PRO A 24 -21.91 -1.48 2.00
N ASN A 25 -22.49 -2.44 1.29
CA ASN A 25 -22.07 -3.83 1.28
C ASN A 25 -20.98 -4.13 0.23
N ASP A 26 -20.61 -3.16 -0.60
CA ASP A 26 -19.52 -3.33 -1.56
C ASP A 26 -18.17 -3.38 -0.83
N ASP A 27 -17.41 -4.44 -1.06
CA ASP A 27 -16.06 -4.57 -0.51
C ASP A 27 -15.09 -3.62 -1.24
N PRO A 28 -14.53 -2.60 -0.55
CA PRO A 28 -13.62 -1.64 -1.16
C PRO A 28 -12.27 -2.25 -1.56
N ASP A 29 -11.90 -3.38 -0.96
CA ASP A 29 -10.62 -4.04 -1.18
C ASP A 29 -10.73 -5.16 -2.24
N ASN A 30 -11.93 -5.43 -2.78
CA ASN A 30 -12.09 -6.41 -3.85
C ASN A 30 -11.76 -5.79 -5.21
N VAL A 31 -10.59 -6.16 -5.75
CA VAL A 31 -9.97 -5.49 -6.91
C VAL A 31 -9.75 -6.39 -8.12
N TRP A 32 -10.00 -7.70 -7.98
CA TRP A 32 -9.78 -8.67 -9.06
C TRP A 32 -11.09 -9.34 -9.46
N TYR A 33 -11.29 -9.49 -10.78
CA TYR A 33 -12.47 -10.15 -11.36
C TYR A 33 -13.81 -9.55 -10.88
N VAL A 34 -13.82 -8.25 -10.58
CA VAL A 34 -15.02 -7.48 -10.26
C VAL A 34 -15.36 -6.50 -11.39
N ASP A 35 -16.64 -6.29 -11.63
CA ASP A 35 -17.10 -5.32 -12.61
C ASP A 35 -16.84 -3.88 -12.14
N LEU A 36 -16.42 -3.03 -13.07
CA LEU A 36 -16.29 -1.60 -12.81
C LEU A 36 -17.67 -0.99 -12.54
N LYS A 37 -17.78 -0.29 -11.41
CA LYS A 37 -19.01 0.42 -11.01
C LYS A 37 -18.85 1.92 -11.19
N ALA A 38 -19.89 2.57 -11.70
CA ALA A 38 -19.93 4.03 -11.83
C ALA A 38 -20.30 4.72 -10.50
N CYS A 39 -19.60 4.37 -9.42
CA CYS A 39 -19.79 4.91 -8.06
C CYS A 39 -18.45 5.21 -7.38
N ILE A 40 -18.50 5.99 -6.30
CA ILE A 40 -17.33 6.29 -5.46
C ILE A 40 -17.35 5.38 -4.23
N THR A 41 -16.28 4.63 -4.03
CA THR A 41 -16.07 3.78 -2.86
C THR A 41 -16.06 4.62 -1.59
N ARG A 42 -16.73 4.12 -0.54
CA ARG A 42 -16.77 4.79 0.76
C ARG A 42 -15.44 4.64 1.48
N ILE A 43 -15.02 5.69 2.19
CA ILE A 43 -13.87 5.60 3.09
C ILE A 43 -14.31 4.80 4.33
N PRO A 44 -13.57 3.76 4.75
CA PRO A 44 -13.87 3.03 5.98
C PRO A 44 -13.90 3.95 7.20
N GLU A 45 -14.86 3.73 8.09
CA GLU A 45 -15.00 4.50 9.35
C GLU A 45 -14.18 3.89 10.51
N ASP A 46 -13.36 2.87 10.23
CA ASP A 46 -12.49 2.19 11.20
C ASP A 46 -11.35 3.07 11.75
N GLY A 47 -11.14 4.24 11.15
CA GLY A 47 -10.09 5.19 11.53
C GLY A 47 -8.68 4.77 11.08
N TYR A 48 -8.55 3.66 10.34
CA TYR A 48 -7.27 3.22 9.81
C TYR A 48 -6.79 4.23 8.76
N GLY A 49 -5.64 4.84 9.02
CA GLY A 49 -5.07 5.90 8.18
C GLY A 49 -5.22 7.33 8.75
N ALA A 50 -5.98 7.53 9.83
CA ALA A 50 -6.04 8.84 10.49
C ALA A 50 -4.74 9.19 11.23
N ASN A 51 -4.10 8.20 11.85
CA ASN A 51 -2.87 8.34 12.63
C ASN A 51 -1.72 7.61 11.94
N VAL A 52 -1.09 8.26 10.97
CA VAL A 52 0.03 7.72 10.21
C VAL A 52 1.36 8.33 10.67
N ALA A 53 2.40 7.50 10.75
CA ALA A 53 3.75 7.97 11.03
C ALA A 53 4.19 9.03 10.00
N LYS A 54 5.08 9.93 10.40
CA LYS A 54 5.62 10.95 9.49
C LYS A 54 6.56 10.30 8.48
N TRP A 55 6.67 10.92 7.31
CA TRP A 55 7.74 10.57 6.38
C TRP A 55 9.11 10.98 6.97
N PRO A 56 10.18 10.17 6.87
CA PRO A 56 10.26 8.87 6.19
C PRO A 56 9.91 7.65 7.05
N ASP A 57 9.73 7.79 8.37
CA ASP A 57 9.48 6.67 9.30
C ASP A 57 8.27 5.79 8.91
N ARG A 58 7.29 6.37 8.22
CA ARG A 58 6.13 5.65 7.65
C ARG A 58 6.55 4.45 6.81
N LEU A 59 7.66 4.54 6.09
CA LEU A 59 8.18 3.48 5.22
C LEU A 59 8.44 2.17 5.97
N HIS A 60 8.78 2.29 7.26
CA HIS A 60 9.15 1.17 8.14
C HIS A 60 8.12 0.91 9.24
N THR A 61 7.03 1.66 9.25
CA THR A 61 5.97 1.54 10.26
C THR A 61 4.81 0.74 9.68
N ALA A 62 4.55 -0.44 10.27
CA ALA A 62 3.41 -1.26 9.86
C ALA A 62 2.10 -0.47 10.03
N PRO A 63 1.31 -0.24 8.95
CA PRO A 63 0.09 0.54 9.04
C PRO A 63 -1.02 -0.24 9.75
N ASP A 64 -1.97 0.47 10.38
CA ASP A 64 -3.11 -0.19 11.03
C ASP A 64 -4.04 -0.88 10.01
N ARG A 65 -4.06 -0.41 8.76
CA ARG A 65 -4.74 -1.06 7.62
C ARG A 65 -4.25 -2.49 7.38
N LEU A 66 -3.08 -2.85 7.89
CA LEU A 66 -2.61 -4.23 7.90
C LEU A 66 -3.55 -5.17 8.69
N GLN A 67 -4.42 -4.68 9.58
CA GLN A 67 -5.38 -5.50 10.33
C GLN A 67 -6.66 -5.81 9.54
N SER A 68 -6.98 -5.04 8.49
CA SER A 68 -8.19 -5.28 7.69
C SER A 68 -8.01 -6.33 6.60
N ILE A 69 -6.77 -6.58 6.14
CA ILE A 69 -6.54 -7.52 5.02
C ILE A 69 -6.87 -8.97 5.39
N GLN A 70 -7.37 -9.73 4.41
CA GLN A 70 -7.62 -11.16 4.57
C GLN A 70 -6.33 -11.96 4.33
N MET A 71 -5.75 -12.47 5.41
CA MET A 71 -4.56 -13.32 5.42
C MET A 71 -4.65 -14.35 6.53
N ASP A 72 -4.24 -15.60 6.25
CA ASP A 72 -4.24 -16.71 7.22
C ASP A 72 -3.41 -16.41 8.47
N ALA A 73 -2.36 -15.59 8.33
CA ALA A 73 -1.41 -15.23 9.38
C ALA A 73 -1.89 -14.05 10.25
N TYR A 74 -3.14 -14.10 10.75
CA TYR A 74 -3.77 -12.96 11.44
C TYR A 74 -2.93 -12.38 12.60
N MET A 75 -2.43 -13.26 13.49
CA MET A 75 -1.74 -12.82 14.72
C MET A 75 -0.32 -12.30 14.48
N SER A 76 0.29 -12.63 13.34
CA SER A 76 1.72 -12.36 13.07
C SER A 76 1.95 -11.32 11.99
N ARG A 77 0.92 -10.63 11.49
CA ARG A 77 1.05 -9.69 10.35
C ARG A 77 2.10 -8.60 10.57
N LYS A 78 2.12 -7.96 11.75
CA LYS A 78 3.11 -6.92 12.06
C LYS A 78 4.55 -7.47 12.06
N GLU A 79 4.72 -8.70 12.51
CA GLU A 79 6.03 -9.37 12.51
C GLU A 79 6.42 -9.84 11.11
N LEU A 80 5.45 -10.29 10.30
CA LEU A 80 5.66 -10.58 8.86
C LEU A 80 6.09 -9.33 8.10
N PHE A 81 5.41 -8.19 8.31
CA PHE A 81 5.78 -6.90 7.73
C PHE A 81 7.23 -6.52 8.06
N LYS A 82 7.61 -6.59 9.35
CA LYS A 82 8.98 -6.28 9.79
C LYS A 82 10.01 -7.25 9.23
N ALA A 83 9.71 -8.55 9.23
CA ALA A 83 10.60 -9.57 8.70
C ALA A 83 10.83 -9.37 7.20
N GLU A 84 9.77 -9.06 6.44
CA GLU A 84 9.86 -8.80 5.01
C GLU A 84 10.62 -7.51 4.71
N SER A 85 10.34 -6.41 5.43
CA SER A 85 11.07 -5.15 5.29
C SER A 85 12.57 -5.34 5.56
N LYS A 86 12.92 -6.05 6.64
CA LYS A 86 14.31 -6.39 6.95
C LYS A 86 14.96 -7.25 5.85
N TYR A 87 14.26 -8.29 5.38
CA TYR A 87 14.73 -9.16 4.30
C TYR A 87 15.06 -8.34 3.04
N TRP A 88 14.15 -7.49 2.59
CA TRP A 88 14.38 -6.67 1.39
C TRP A 88 15.48 -5.64 1.58
N SER A 89 15.57 -5.01 2.76
CA SER A 89 16.66 -4.09 3.08
C SER A 89 18.04 -4.76 2.92
N GLU A 90 18.20 -5.97 3.46
CA GLU A 90 19.45 -6.74 3.36
C GLU A 90 19.75 -7.19 1.92
N ILE A 91 18.74 -7.73 1.22
CA ILE A 91 18.87 -8.23 -0.16
C ILE A 91 19.22 -7.10 -1.12
N ILE A 92 18.50 -5.99 -1.08
CA ILE A 92 18.73 -4.85 -1.98
C ILE A 92 20.09 -4.21 -1.70
N ALA A 93 20.44 -4.01 -0.42
CA ALA A 93 21.77 -3.52 -0.08
C ALA A 93 22.88 -4.46 -0.61
N SER A 94 22.68 -5.77 -0.59
CA SER A 94 23.61 -6.75 -1.16
C SER A 94 23.76 -6.59 -2.68
N TYR A 95 22.65 -6.56 -3.43
CA TYR A 95 22.68 -6.38 -4.89
C TYR A 95 23.31 -5.05 -5.30
N VAL A 96 22.95 -3.97 -4.61
CA VAL A 96 23.49 -2.63 -4.89
C VAL A 96 25.01 -2.61 -4.74
N ARG A 97 25.55 -3.28 -3.71
CA ARG A 97 27.00 -3.41 -3.50
C ARG A 97 27.65 -4.32 -4.54
N ALA A 98 27.16 -5.54 -4.71
CA ALA A 98 27.81 -6.56 -5.54
C ALA A 98 27.76 -6.21 -7.05
N TRP A 99 26.72 -5.51 -7.49
CA TRP A 99 26.49 -5.20 -8.91
C TRP A 99 26.64 -3.69 -9.19
N HIS A 100 27.07 -2.92 -8.21
CA HIS A 100 27.31 -1.48 -8.32
C HIS A 100 26.13 -0.70 -8.92
N TRP A 101 24.90 -0.99 -8.50
CA TRP A 101 23.68 -0.39 -9.08
C TRP A 101 23.65 1.14 -9.02
N LYS A 102 24.41 1.75 -8.11
CA LYS A 102 24.61 3.21 -8.05
C LYS A 102 25.21 3.82 -9.31
N LYS A 103 25.86 3.02 -10.16
CA LYS A 103 26.35 3.46 -11.47
C LYS A 103 25.26 3.47 -12.53
N PHE A 104 24.16 2.74 -12.32
CA PHE A 104 23.03 2.71 -13.23
C PHE A 104 22.09 3.88 -12.97
N LYS A 105 21.51 4.42 -14.04
CA LYS A 105 20.46 5.43 -13.98
C LYS A 105 19.10 4.76 -13.97
N LEU A 106 18.75 4.12 -12.85
CA LEU A 106 17.43 3.52 -12.66
C LEU A 106 16.39 4.64 -12.52
N ARG A 107 15.31 4.56 -13.31
CA ARG A 107 14.23 5.56 -13.30
C ARG A 107 12.85 4.94 -13.09
N ASN A 108 12.65 3.74 -13.61
CA ASN A 108 11.42 2.97 -13.48
C ASN A 108 11.78 1.53 -13.13
N VAL A 109 11.19 1.01 -12.07
CA VAL A 109 11.37 -0.36 -11.58
C VAL A 109 10.00 -1.00 -11.45
N LEU A 110 9.87 -2.24 -11.91
CA LEU A 110 8.66 -3.03 -11.73
C LEU A 110 8.92 -4.08 -10.65
N ASP A 111 8.26 -3.95 -9.51
CA ASP A 111 8.25 -4.99 -8.48
C ASP A 111 7.08 -5.94 -8.74
N MET A 112 7.40 -7.10 -9.29
CA MET A 112 6.40 -8.11 -9.68
C MET A 112 5.78 -8.86 -8.50
N ARG A 113 6.28 -8.65 -7.27
CA ARG A 113 5.76 -9.30 -6.05
C ARG A 113 5.94 -8.36 -4.85
N ALA A 114 5.17 -7.27 -4.86
CA ALA A 114 5.32 -6.20 -3.90
C ALA A 114 5.06 -6.63 -2.45
N SER A 115 4.15 -7.58 -2.22
CA SER A 115 3.76 -8.01 -0.88
C SER A 115 3.45 -6.79 0.01
N PHE A 116 4.28 -6.43 1.00
CA PHE A 116 4.08 -5.24 1.83
C PHE A 116 4.89 -3.99 1.42
N GLY A 117 5.49 -3.99 0.22
CA GLY A 117 6.21 -2.85 -0.35
C GLY A 117 7.67 -2.73 0.12
N GLY A 118 8.21 -3.76 0.77
CA GLY A 118 9.56 -3.74 1.35
C GLY A 118 10.69 -3.53 0.33
N PHE A 119 10.52 -4.03 -0.89
CA PHE A 119 11.48 -3.81 -1.98
C PHE A 119 11.59 -2.33 -2.37
N ALA A 120 10.45 -1.65 -2.55
CA ALA A 120 10.41 -0.23 -2.87
C ALA A 120 11.01 0.61 -1.74
N ALA A 121 10.67 0.26 -0.49
CA ALA A 121 11.25 0.86 0.71
C ALA A 121 12.78 0.75 0.74
N ALA A 122 13.30 -0.44 0.49
CA ALA A 122 14.74 -0.68 0.47
C ALA A 122 15.46 0.12 -0.65
N LEU A 123 14.85 0.30 -1.82
CA LEU A 123 15.42 1.17 -2.87
C LEU A 123 15.51 2.64 -2.44
N ILE A 124 14.48 3.14 -1.75
CA ILE A 124 14.47 4.49 -1.18
C ILE A 124 15.57 4.63 -0.12
N ASP A 125 15.69 3.66 0.79
CA ASP A 125 16.73 3.67 1.83
C ASP A 125 18.15 3.63 1.24
N GLN A 126 18.33 2.92 0.13
CA GLN A 126 19.60 2.94 -0.59
C GLN A 126 19.85 4.28 -1.28
N GLY A 127 18.85 5.15 -1.43
CA GLY A 127 18.95 6.48 -2.06
C GLY A 127 18.82 6.41 -3.58
N PHE A 128 17.94 5.57 -4.11
CA PHE A 128 17.56 5.62 -5.52
C PHE A 128 16.40 6.59 -5.74
N ASP A 129 16.54 7.46 -6.72
CA ASP A 129 15.47 8.34 -7.21
C ASP A 129 14.79 7.68 -8.42
N CYS A 130 13.91 6.72 -8.14
CA CYS A 130 13.20 5.96 -9.16
C CYS A 130 11.74 5.70 -8.76
N TRP A 131 10.88 5.57 -9.77
CA TRP A 131 9.51 5.10 -9.60
C TRP A 131 9.49 3.58 -9.50
N VAL A 132 8.76 3.06 -8.51
CA VAL A 132 8.50 1.62 -8.38
C VAL A 132 7.04 1.37 -8.65
N LEU A 133 6.73 0.62 -9.70
CA LEU A 133 5.39 0.09 -9.94
C LEU A 133 5.28 -1.24 -9.19
N ASN A 134 4.36 -1.31 -8.23
CA ASN A 134 4.12 -2.49 -7.41
C ASN A 134 3.04 -3.36 -8.04
N VAL A 135 3.29 -4.67 -8.10
CA VAL A 135 2.33 -5.68 -8.55
C VAL A 135 2.07 -6.68 -7.43
N VAL A 136 0.79 -6.89 -7.13
CA VAL A 136 0.31 -7.93 -6.21
C VAL A 136 -0.37 -9.02 -7.05
N PRO A 137 0.18 -10.24 -7.10
CA PRO A 137 -0.38 -11.31 -7.92
C PRO A 137 -1.65 -11.89 -7.30
N VAL A 138 -2.61 -12.27 -8.15
CA VAL A 138 -3.90 -12.90 -7.75
C VAL A 138 -3.75 -14.27 -7.08
N SER A 139 -2.58 -14.90 -7.21
CA SER A 139 -2.28 -16.22 -6.62
C SER A 139 -1.89 -16.15 -5.14
N GLY A 140 -1.91 -14.97 -4.53
CA GLY A 140 -1.55 -14.74 -3.13
C GLY A 140 -2.55 -13.82 -2.43
N PRO A 141 -2.28 -13.47 -1.16
CA PRO A 141 -3.16 -12.60 -0.41
C PRO A 141 -3.21 -11.19 -0.99
N ASN A 142 -4.37 -10.54 -0.87
CA ASN A 142 -4.52 -9.15 -1.30
C ASN A 142 -3.85 -8.18 -0.35
N THR A 143 -2.65 -7.73 -0.71
CA THR A 143 -1.90 -6.72 0.03
C THR A 143 -1.99 -5.32 -0.59
N LEU A 144 -2.70 -5.14 -1.70
CA LEU A 144 -2.94 -3.82 -2.30
C LEU A 144 -3.51 -2.78 -1.32
N PRO A 145 -4.37 -3.17 -0.35
CA PRO A 145 -4.85 -2.22 0.65
C PRO A 145 -3.75 -1.59 1.54
N VAL A 146 -2.55 -2.18 1.59
CA VAL A 146 -1.46 -1.81 2.50
C VAL A 146 -0.39 -0.93 1.85
N ILE A 147 -0.21 -1.03 0.53
CA ILE A 147 0.91 -0.42 -0.23
C ILE A 147 0.50 0.76 -1.10
#